data_AF-A0A963NTX0-F1
#
_entry.id   AF-A0A963NTX0-F1
#
_cell.length_a   1.000
_cell.length_b   1.000
_cell.length_c   1.000
_cell.angle_alpha   90.00
_cell.angle_beta   90.00
_cell.angle_gamma   90.00
#
_symmetry.space_group_name_H-M   'P 1'
#
loop_
_entity.id
_entity.type
_entity.pdbx_description
1 polymer ?
#
loop_
_entity_poly.entity_id
_entity_poly.type
_entity_poly.pdbx_seq_one_letter_code
_entity_poly.pdbx_strand_id
1 'polypeptide(L)'
;IDHLEGRITVGLVTPYPPGIPLLIPGEVFNKKIVDYLKFAREFAKLCPGFETDIHGLVEVEDEAGQVRYYADCVADGNALKNPRPLATAKNLVQVGDDGPYGRNV
;
A
#
# COMPACT_ATOMS: atom_id res chain seq x y z
N ILE A 1 4.17 -5.07 3.90
CA ILE A 1 4.77 -5.72 2.71
C ILE A 1 5.52 -7.01 3.06
N ASP A 2 6.34 -7.03 4.13
CA ASP A 2 7.29 -8.13 4.37
C ASP A 2 6.68 -9.51 4.65
N HIS A 3 5.37 -9.57 4.92
CA HIS A 3 4.61 -10.80 5.17
C HIS A 3 3.50 -11.06 4.13
N LEU A 4 3.60 -10.43 2.95
CA LEU A 4 2.57 -10.57 1.92
C LEU A 4 2.73 -11.83 1.07
N GLU A 5 3.94 -12.42 0.98
CA GLU A 5 4.15 -13.58 0.10
C GLU A 5 3.20 -14.72 0.45
N GLY A 6 2.46 -15.21 -0.55
CA GLY A 6 1.43 -16.24 -0.39
C GLY A 6 0.06 -15.76 0.06
N ARG A 7 -0.10 -14.48 0.43
CA ARG A 7 -1.41 -13.89 0.78
C ARG A 7 -2.21 -13.54 -0.48
N ILE A 8 -3.53 -13.50 -0.34
CA ILE A 8 -4.46 -13.15 -1.43
C ILE A 8 -4.91 -11.69 -1.24
N THR A 9 -4.71 -10.84 -2.25
CA THR A 9 -5.14 -9.44 -2.20
C THR A 9 -6.66 -9.33 -2.29
N VAL A 10 -7.26 -8.39 -1.55
CA VAL A 10 -8.69 -8.03 -1.70
C VAL A 10 -8.89 -6.76 -2.55
N GLY A 11 -7.82 -5.97 -2.73
CA GLY A 11 -7.84 -4.72 -3.47
C GLY A 11 -7.02 -4.79 -4.75
N LEU A 12 -7.24 -3.80 -5.62
CA LEU A 12 -6.35 -3.54 -6.76
C LEU A 12 -5.03 -2.98 -6.24
N VAL A 13 -3.92 -3.55 -6.70
CA VAL A 13 -2.58 -3.00 -6.46
C VAL A 13 -2.03 -2.48 -7.77
N THR A 14 -1.84 -1.17 -7.89
CA THR A 14 -1.52 -0.52 -9.16
C THR A 14 -0.41 0.52 -8.96
N PRO A 15 0.84 0.21 -9.34
CA PRO A 15 1.93 1.19 -9.32
C PRO A 15 1.81 2.20 -10.48
N TYR A 16 2.16 3.44 -10.21
CA TYR A 16 2.21 4.53 -11.18
C TYR A 16 3.59 5.21 -11.21
N PRO A 17 4.19 5.37 -12.41
CA PRO A 17 3.82 4.79 -13.71
C PRO A 17 4.11 3.26 -13.79
N PRO A 18 3.47 2.49 -14.69
CA PRO A 18 2.60 2.90 -15.80
C PRO A 18 1.10 3.02 -15.48
N GLY A 19 0.64 2.65 -14.27
CA GLY A 19 -0.78 2.70 -13.91
C GLY A 19 -1.60 1.49 -14.36
N ILE A 20 -0.95 0.38 -14.70
CA ILE A 20 -1.61 -0.90 -15.01
C ILE A 20 -1.63 -1.78 -13.75
N PRO A 21 -2.72 -2.51 -13.46
CA PRO A 21 -2.78 -3.37 -12.28
C PRO A 21 -1.63 -4.37 -12.23
N LEU A 22 -0.90 -4.37 -11.11
CA LEU A 22 0.09 -5.39 -10.77
C LEU A 22 -0.60 -6.63 -10.18
N LEU A 23 -1.68 -6.41 -9.41
CA LEU A 23 -2.55 -7.45 -8.89
C LEU A 23 -4.02 -7.01 -8.97
N ILE A 24 -4.90 -7.96 -9.29
CA ILE A 24 -6.35 -7.84 -9.14
C ILE A 24 -6.86 -8.61 -7.92
N PRO A 25 -8.02 -8.23 -7.34
CA PRO A 25 -8.61 -8.95 -6.21
C PRO A 25 -8.72 -10.46 -6.46
N GLY A 26 -8.29 -11.25 -5.48
CA GLY A 26 -8.25 -12.72 -5.57
C GLY A 26 -6.92 -13.30 -6.03
N GLU A 27 -6.00 -12.49 -6.55
CA GLU A 27 -4.65 -12.95 -6.91
C GLU A 27 -3.72 -13.04 -5.69
N VAL A 28 -2.70 -13.89 -5.83
CA VAL A 28 -1.72 -14.18 -4.78
C VAL A 28 -0.48 -13.30 -4.96
N PHE A 29 -0.02 -12.68 -3.88
CA PHE A 29 1.28 -12.04 -3.81
C PHE A 29 2.39 -13.09 -3.94
N ASN A 30 2.97 -13.22 -5.13
CA ASN A 30 4.14 -14.06 -5.34
C ASN A 30 5.43 -13.32 -4.95
N LYS A 31 6.54 -14.06 -4.85
CA LYS A 31 7.86 -13.52 -4.51
C LYS A 31 8.27 -12.30 -5.35
N LYS A 32 8.11 -12.36 -6.68
CA LYS A 32 8.53 -11.26 -7.57
C LYS A 32 7.77 -9.97 -7.30
N ILE A 33 6.47 -10.09 -7.01
CA ILE A 33 5.62 -8.94 -6.67
C ILE A 33 6.07 -8.35 -5.33
N VAL A 34 6.28 -9.20 -4.32
CA VAL A 34 6.75 -8.74 -3.01
C VAL A 34 8.13 -8.08 -3.10
N ASP A 35 9.03 -8.65 -3.89
CA ASP A 35 10.36 -8.09 -4.13
C ASP A 35 10.28 -6.71 -4.82
N TYR A 36 9.39 -6.56 -5.81
CA TYR A 36 9.12 -5.26 -6.44
C TYR A 36 8.59 -4.22 -5.44
N LEU A 37 7.62 -4.59 -4.60
CA LEU A 37 7.07 -3.68 -3.59
C LEU A 37 8.11 -3.27 -2.53
N LYS A 38 8.99 -4.20 -2.15
CA LYS A 38 10.14 -3.89 -1.28
C LYS A 38 11.11 -2.94 -1.96
N PHE A 39 11.41 -3.16 -3.25
CA PHE A 39 12.25 -2.26 -4.03
C PHE A 39 11.66 -0.85 -4.07
N ALA A 40 10.37 -0.71 -4.38
CA ALA A 40 9.70 0.60 -4.43
C ALA A 40 9.78 1.34 -3.08
N ARG A 41 9.55 0.63 -1.97
CA ARG A 41 9.73 1.19 -0.61
C ARG A 41 11.14 1.70 -0.36
N GLU A 42 12.16 0.90 -0.70
CA GLU A 42 13.55 1.32 -0.47
C GLU A 42 13.97 2.45 -1.43
N PHE A 43 13.47 2.45 -2.66
CA PHE A 43 13.69 3.52 -3.62
C PHE A 43 13.11 4.85 -3.13
N ALA A 44 11.88 4.85 -2.60
CA ALA A 44 11.24 6.02 -2.02
C ALA A 44 12.07 6.63 -0.87
N LYS A 45 12.65 5.80 0.00
CA LYS A 45 13.53 6.27 1.08
C LYS A 45 14.83 6.90 0.58
N LEU A 46 15.41 6.36 -0.49
CA LEU A 46 16.67 6.85 -1.05
C LEU A 46 16.49 8.11 -1.91
N CYS A 47 15.32 8.27 -2.53
CA CYS A 47 15.00 9.36 -3.42
C CYS A 47 13.67 10.05 -3.03
N PRO A 48 13.65 10.85 -1.94
CA PRO A 48 12.46 11.59 -1.56
C PRO A 48 12.01 12.54 -2.67
N GLY A 49 10.71 12.57 -2.97
CA GLY A 49 10.10 13.33 -4.07
C GLY A 49 10.08 12.61 -5.43
N PHE A 50 10.61 11.39 -5.51
CA PHE A 50 10.57 10.54 -6.71
C PHE A 50 9.90 9.19 -6.43
N GLU A 51 9.06 9.11 -5.41
CA GLU A 51 8.39 7.90 -5.02
C GLU A 51 7.48 7.37 -6.14
N THR A 52 7.42 6.05 -6.26
CA THR A 52 6.37 5.42 -7.07
C THR A 52 5.10 5.43 -6.26
N ASP A 53 4.04 6.06 -6.77
CA ASP A 53 2.73 6.00 -6.16
C ASP A 53 2.12 4.61 -6.42
N ILE A 54 1.79 3.87 -5.35
CA ILE A 54 1.23 2.52 -5.47
C ILE A 54 -0.14 2.49 -4.82
N HIS A 55 -1.15 2.62 -5.66
CA HIS A 55 -2.54 2.48 -5.23
C HIS A 55 -2.79 1.08 -4.66
N GLY A 56 -3.58 1.01 -3.60
CA GLY A 56 -3.90 -0.24 -2.90
C GLY A 56 -2.92 -0.59 -1.77
N LEU A 57 -1.86 0.20 -1.59
CA LEU A 57 -1.07 0.18 -0.35
C LEU A 57 -1.57 1.23 0.63
N VAL A 58 -1.49 0.89 1.91
CA VAL A 58 -1.76 1.80 3.03
C VAL A 58 -0.44 2.14 3.70
N GLU A 59 -0.17 3.42 3.85
CA GLU A 59 0.96 3.94 4.59
C GLU A 59 0.58 4.17 6.06
N VAL A 60 1.42 3.69 6.97
CA VAL A 60 1.29 3.92 8.41
C VAL A 60 2.65 4.36 8.93
N GLU A 61 2.73 5.59 9.41
CA GLU A 61 3.89 6.12 10.10
C GLU A 61 3.88 5.69 11.56
N ASP A 62 5.01 5.20 12.07
CA ASP A 62 5.17 4.88 13.49
C ASP A 62 5.64 6.09 14.32
N GLU A 63 5.68 5.95 15.64
CA GLU A 63 6.10 7.02 16.57
C GLU A 63 7.54 7.52 16.33
N ALA A 64 8.36 6.74 15.61
CA ALA A 64 9.73 7.08 15.24
C ALA A 64 9.84 7.72 13.84
N GLY A 65 8.71 7.99 13.18
CA GLY A 65 8.66 8.60 11.85
C GLY A 65 8.95 7.62 10.70
N GLN A 66 8.93 6.31 10.94
CA GLN A 66 9.16 5.32 9.89
C GLN A 66 7.85 4.92 9.22
N VAL A 67 7.78 5.13 7.90
CA VAL A 67 6.63 4.73 7.09
C VAL A 67 6.67 3.23 6.82
N ARG A 68 5.59 2.54 7.17
CA ARG A 68 5.34 1.13 6.88
C ARG A 68 4.17 0.98 5.92
N TYR A 69 4.34 0.07 4.96
CA TYR A 69 3.37 -0.19 3.91
C TYR A 69 2.60 -1.48 4.16
N TYR A 70 1.29 -1.41 4.06
CA TYR A 70 0.35 -2.52 4.25
C TYR A 70 -0.52 -2.71 3.01
N ALA A 71 -1.03 -3.91 2.81
CA ALA A 71 -2.02 -4.22 1.78
C ALA A 71 -3.11 -5.07 2.41
N ASP A 72 -4.35 -4.83 2.04
CA ASP A 72 -5.47 -5.62 2.53
C ASP A 72 -5.47 -7.00 1.86
N CYS A 73 -5.57 -8.02 2.70
CA CYS A 73 -5.55 -9.42 2.27
C CYS A 73 -6.73 -10.19 2.86
N VAL A 74 -7.09 -11.28 2.19
CA VAL A 74 -8.04 -12.25 2.73
C VAL A 74 -7.53 -12.74 4.09
N ALA A 75 -8.41 -12.74 5.09
CA ALA A 75 -8.10 -13.21 6.42
C ALA A 75 -7.80 -14.72 6.40
N ASP A 76 -6.73 -15.12 7.07
CA ASP A 76 -6.45 -16.55 7.26
C ASP A 76 -7.41 -17.12 8.32
N GLY A 77 -7.63 -18.43 8.35
CA GLY A 77 -8.60 -19.07 9.25
C GLY A 77 -8.36 -18.86 10.76
N ASN A 78 -7.18 -18.36 11.14
CA ASN A 78 -6.81 -17.97 12.51
C ASN A 78 -6.82 -16.44 12.74
N ALA A 79 -7.43 -15.66 11.85
CA ALA A 79 -7.49 -14.22 12.02
C ALA A 79 -8.24 -13.83 13.30
N LEU A 80 -7.77 -12.75 13.94
CA LEU A 80 -8.39 -12.19 15.14
C LEU A 80 -9.87 -11.86 14.84
N LYS A 81 -10.76 -12.22 15.77
CA LYS A 81 -12.22 -12.02 15.59
C LYS A 81 -12.67 -10.56 15.57
N ASN A 82 -11.79 -9.59 15.89
CA ASN A 82 -12.01 -8.14 15.82
C ASN A 82 -10.66 -7.40 15.79
N PRO A 83 -9.99 -7.31 14.64
CA PRO A 83 -8.76 -6.53 14.54
C PRO A 83 -9.09 -5.03 14.69
N ARG A 84 -8.25 -4.29 15.41
CA ARG A 84 -8.30 -2.83 15.37
C ARG A 84 -7.83 -2.36 14.00
N PRO A 85 -8.58 -1.48 13.30
CA PRO A 85 -8.13 -0.93 12.03
C PRO A 85 -6.81 -0.17 12.22
N LEU A 86 -5.79 -0.49 11.41
CA LEU A 86 -4.55 0.28 11.38
C LEU A 86 -4.70 1.58 10.58
N ALA A 87 -5.63 1.59 9.62
CA ALA A 87 -5.96 2.74 8.79
C ALA A 87 -7.24 3.41 9.27
N THR A 88 -7.30 4.74 9.16
CA THR A 88 -8.53 5.53 9.29
C THR A 88 -8.94 6.09 7.93
N ALA A 89 -10.19 6.54 7.76
CA ALA A 89 -10.68 7.09 6.49
C ALA A 89 -9.82 8.24 5.92
N LYS A 90 -9.10 8.96 6.78
CA LYS A 90 -8.17 10.03 6.39
C LYS A 90 -6.86 9.53 5.78
N ASN A 91 -6.44 8.31 6.12
CA ASN A 91 -5.19 7.71 5.66
C ASN A 91 -5.43 6.64 4.57
N LEU A 92 -6.71 6.30 4.31
CA LEU A 92 -7.11 5.35 3.27
C LEU A 92 -7.22 6.01 1.88
N VAL A 93 -7.42 7.33 1.85
CA VAL A 93 -7.57 8.12 0.64
C VAL A 93 -6.50 9.21 0.67
N GLN A 94 -5.53 9.13 -0.25
CA GLN A 94 -4.66 10.27 -0.55
C GLN A 94 -5.52 11.36 -1.20
N VAL A 95 -6.05 12.27 -0.39
CA VAL A 95 -6.64 13.51 -0.88
C VAL A 95 -5.49 14.49 -1.07
N GLY A 96 -4.93 14.53 -2.27
CA GLY A 96 -3.91 15.51 -2.64
C GLY A 96 -4.53 16.89 -2.77
N ASP A 97 -4.83 17.56 -1.66
CA ASP A 97 -5.37 18.93 -1.64
C ASP A 97 -4.27 20.01 -1.67
N ASP A 98 -3.00 19.64 -1.48
CA ASP A 98 -1.87 20.60 -1.40
C ASP A 98 -1.20 20.90 -2.76
N GLY A 99 -1.80 20.44 -3.86
CA GLY A 99 -1.35 20.78 -5.22
C GLY A 99 -1.96 22.09 -5.73
N PRO A 100 -1.35 22.76 -6.73
CA PRO A 100 -1.92 23.98 -7.35
C PRO A 100 -3.28 23.76 -8.06
N TYR A 101 -3.80 22.55 -8.03
CA TYR A 101 -5.08 22.12 -8.61
C TYR A 101 -6.08 21.60 -7.56
N GLY A 102 -5.83 21.83 -6.26
CA GLY A 102 -6.73 21.43 -5.19
C GLY A 102 -8.16 21.91 -5.43
N ARG A 103 -9.13 20.98 -5.36
CA ARG A 103 -10.56 21.31 -5.46
C ARG A 103 -11.09 21.55 -4.05
N ASN A 104 -11.45 22.80 -3.75
CA ASN A 104 -12.27 23.08 -2.58
C ASN A 104 -13.58 22.30 -2.70
N VAL A 105 -13.84 21.42 -1.74
CA VAL A 105 -15.16 20.83 -1.52
C VAL A 105 -16.05 21.83 -0.80
#